data_AF-A0A6I6K784-F1
#
_entry.id   AF-A0A6I6K784-F1
#
_cell.length_a   1.000
_cell.length_b   1.000
_cell.length_c   1.000
_cell.angle_alpha   90.00
_cell.angle_beta   90.00
_cell.angle_gamma   90.00
#
_symmetry.space_group_name_H-M   'P 1'
#
loop_
_entity.id
_entity.type
_entity.pdbx_description
1 polymer ?
#
loop_
_entity_poly.entity_id
_entity_poly.type
_entity_poly.pdbx_seq_one_letter_code
_entity_poly.pdbx_strand_id
1 'polypeptide(L)' 'MFYSLFGTCKKDDVNPFEWLRDVLERIPTHKANKLNELLPQNWKNLRKQTTLQ' A
#
# COMPACT_ATOMS: atom_id res chain seq x y z
N MET A 1 -15.85 5.07 7.36
CA MET A 1 -15.06 3.82 7.28
C MET A 1 -13.64 4.04 6.75
N PHE A 2 -13.39 4.85 5.71
CA PHE A 2 -12.02 5.11 5.20
C PHE A 2 -11.10 5.93 6.13
N TYR A 3 -11.66 6.66 7.11
CA TYR A 3 -10.88 7.51 8.01
C TYR A 3 -9.82 6.75 8.82
N SER A 4 -10.13 5.54 9.30
CA SER A 4 -9.16 4.73 10.03
C SER A 4 -8.01 4.25 9.14
N LEU A 5 -8.33 3.90 7.88
CA LEU A 5 -7.36 3.45 6.88
C LEU A 5 -6.41 4.58 6.48
N PHE A 6 -6.94 5.77 6.18
CA PHE A 6 -6.14 6.96 5.90
C PHE A 6 -5.38 7.47 7.13
N GLY A 7 -5.93 7.25 8.33
CA GLY A 7 -5.22 7.47 9.59
C GLY A 7 -3.97 6.60 9.72
N THR A 8 -4.05 5.32 9.33
CA THR A 8 -2.89 4.43 9.24
C THR A 8 -1.88 4.93 8.21
N CYS A 9 -2.32 5.32 7.01
CA CYS A 9 -1.41 5.92 6.01
C CYS A 9 -0.64 7.13 6.57
N LYS A 10 -1.33 8.02 7.29
CA LYS A 10 -0.70 9.18 7.93
C LYS A 10 0.29 8.78 9.02
N LYS A 11 -0.03 7.76 9.82
CA LYS A 11 0.84 7.23 10.87
C LYS A 11 2.13 6.63 10.30
N ASP A 12 2.04 5.95 9.16
CA ASP A 12 3.17 5.28 8.50
C ASP A 12 3.92 6.18 7.49
N ASP A 13 3.59 7.48 7.45
CA ASP A 13 4.18 8.45 6.52
C ASP A 13 4.06 7.97 5.06
N VAL A 14 2.84 7.59 4.70
CA VAL A 14 2.43 7.12 3.38
C VAL A 14 1.37 8.07 2.84
N ASN A 15 1.57 8.54 1.60
CA ASN A 15 0.57 9.34 0.92
C ASN A 15 -0.68 8.45 0.63
N PRO A 16 -1.86 8.76 1.20
CA PRO A 16 -3.04 7.91 1.05
C PRO A 16 -3.51 7.77 -0.39
N PHE A 17 -3.33 8.81 -1.21
CA PHE A 17 -3.75 8.83 -2.61
C PHE A 17 -2.86 7.94 -3.46
N GLU A 18 -1.53 8.07 -3.31
CA GLU A 18 -0.55 7.23 -4.01
C GLU A 18 -0.71 5.75 -3.67
N TRP A 19 -0.88 5.46 -2.37
CA TRP A 19 -1.12 4.12 -1.88
C TRP A 19 -2.40 3.53 -2.47
N LEU A 20 -3.52 4.26 -2.39
CA LEU A 20 -4.80 3.77 -2.88
C LEU A 20 -4.77 3.50 -4.39
N ARG A 21 -4.16 4.41 -5.17
CA ARG A 21 -4.02 4.25 -6.62
C ARG A 21 -3.27 2.95 -6.95
N ASP A 22 -2.08 2.77 -6.37
CA ASP A 22 -1.24 1.61 -6.63
C ASP A 22 -1.90 0.30 -6.15
N VAL A 23 -2.60 0.32 -5.01
CA VAL A 23 -3.37 -0.82 -4.52
C VAL A 23 -4.50 -1.18 -5.49
N LEU A 24 -5.26 -0.21 -5.99
CA LEU A 24 -6.33 -0.46 -6.98
C LEU A 24 -5.79 -1.02 -8.29
N GLU A 25 -4.62 -0.55 -8.74
CA GLU A 25 -3.94 -1.08 -9.94
C GLU A 25 -3.42 -2.51 -9.72
N ARG A 26 -3.01 -2.88 -8.50
CA ARG A 26 -2.47 -4.21 -8.17
C ARG A 26 -3.52 -5.26 -7.83
N ILE A 27 -4.67 -4.87 -7.25
CA ILE A 27 -5.72 -5.81 -6.81
C ILE A 27 -6.08 -6.89 -7.86
N PRO A 28 -6.25 -6.58 -9.16
CA PRO A 28 -6.67 -7.58 -10.15
C PRO A 28 -5.65 -8.70 -10.37
N THR A 29 -4.37 -8.43 -10.14
CA THR A 29 -3.26 -9.36 -10.41
C THR A 29 -2.59 -9.86 -9.13
N HIS A 30 -2.96 -9.32 -7.97
CA HIS A 30 -2.37 -9.67 -6.68
C HIS A 30 -3.01 -10.90 -6.05
N LYS A 31 -2.18 -11.76 -5.45
CA LYS A 31 -2.68 -12.98 -4.79
C LYS A 31 -3.47 -12.61 -3.53
N ALA A 32 -4.66 -13.18 -3.37
CA ALA A 32 -5.51 -12.94 -2.19
C ALA A 32 -4.80 -13.26 -0.85
N ASN A 33 -3.95 -14.29 -0.83
CA ASN A 33 -3.16 -14.67 0.35
C ASN A 33 -2.02 -13.69 0.68
N LYS A 34 -1.82 -12.65 -0.13
CA LYS A 34 -0.76 -11.64 0.02
C LYS A 34 -1.32 -10.22 0.19
N LEU A 35 -2.61 -10.05 0.46
CA LEU A 35 -3.23 -8.73 0.65
C LEU A 35 -2.57 -7.90 1.77
N ASN A 36 -1.94 -8.57 2.75
CA ASN A 36 -1.15 -7.93 3.78
C ASN A 36 0.02 -7.09 3.22
N GLU A 37 0.59 -7.46 2.07
CA GLU A 37 1.65 -6.70 1.39
C GLU A 37 1.14 -5.34 0.87
N LEU A 38 -0.17 -5.23 0.60
CA LEU A 38 -0.82 -4.00 0.14
C LEU A 38 -1.17 -3.04 1.28
N LEU A 39 -0.96 -3.41 2.55
CA LEU A 39 -1.19 -2.50 3.67
C LEU A 39 -0.17 -1.36 3.66
N PRO A 40 -0.52 -0.13 4.10
CA PRO A 40 0.33 1.06 3.99
C PRO A 40 1.77 0.85 4.52
N GLN A 41 1.90 0.19 5.68
CA GLN A 41 3.18 -0.10 6.32
C GLN A 41 4.08 -1.05 5.52
N ASN A 42 3.50 -1.98 4.75
CA ASN A 42 4.24 -2.98 3.98
C ASN A 42 4.49 -2.49 2.54
N TRP A 43 3.55 -1.73 2.00
CA TRP A 43 3.63 -1.12 0.67
C TRP A 43 4.86 -0.22 0.50
N LYS A 44 5.20 0.58 1.51
CA LYS A 44 6.41 1.44 1.50
C LYS A 44 7.69 0.62 1.33
N ASN A 45 7.76 -0.56 1.93
CA ASN A 45 8.91 -1.47 1.82
C ASN A 45 8.95 -2.15 0.44
N LEU A 46 7.79 -2.54 -0.10
CA LEU A 46 7.70 -3.13 -1.44
C LEU A 46 8.22 -2.15 -2.52
N ARG A 47 7.88 -0.86 -2.41
CA ARG A 47 8.34 0.16 -3.36
C ARG A 47 9.84 0.46 -3.28
N LYS A 48 10.45 0.39 -2.09
CA LYS A 48 11.91 0.57 -1.94
C LYS A 48 12.71 -0.50 -2.68
N GLN A 49 12.16 -1.71 -2.81
CA GLN A 49 12.81 -2.81 -3.52
C GLN A 49 12.83 -2.60 -5.04
N THR A 50 11.90 -1.83 -5.60
CA THR A 50 11.84 -1.55 -7.04
C THR A 50 12.91 -0.55 -7.51
N THR A 51 13.54 0.21 -6.61
CA THR A 51 14.56 1.23 -6.97
C THR A 51 16.00 0.74 -6.79
N LEU A 52 16.21 -0.54 -6.43
CA LEU A 52 17.54 -1.16 -6.30
C LEU A 52 17.76 -2.28 -7.34
N GLN A 53 17.36 -2.03 -8.59
CA GLN A 53 17.76 -2.83 -9.76
C GLN A 53 18.25 -1.90 -10.85
#